data_AF-A0A939GZJ0-F1
#
_entry.id   AF-A0A939GZJ0-F1
#
_cell.length_a   1.000
_cell.length_b   1.000
_cell.length_c   1.000
_cell.angle_alpha   90.00
_cell.angle_beta   90.00
_cell.angle_gamma   90.00
#
_symmetry.space_group_name_H-M   'P 1'
#
loop_
_entity.id
_entity.type
_entity.pdbx_description
1 polymer ?
#
loop_
_entity_poly.entity_id
_entity_poly.type
_entity_poly.pdbx_seq_one_letter_code
_entity_poly.pdbx_strand_id
1 'polypeptide(L)'
;MNTPQNSPTTQSPIAVTAAAIEAALRAQLNPSRLEVIDESHLHAGHAGANGTGFGTHFRVRIECDAFANLNTVARHRMVYTCLQAFFDSGLHALAIEA
;
A
#
# COMPACT_ATOMS: atom_id res chain seq x y z
N MET A 1 25.11 10.41 -31.46
CA MET A 1 23.67 10.36 -31.76
C MET A 1 22.97 9.73 -30.56
N ASN A 2 21.77 10.20 -30.22
CA ASN A 2 21.26 10.24 -28.84
C ASN A 2 19.85 9.58 -28.85
N THR A 3 19.24 9.05 -27.78
CA THR A 3 19.44 8.99 -26.31
C THR A 3 18.46 7.89 -25.79
N PRO A 4 18.34 7.51 -24.48
CA PRO A 4 19.16 7.74 -23.29
C PRO A 4 19.45 6.46 -22.46
N GLN A 5 20.13 6.60 -21.31
CA GLN A 5 20.12 5.60 -20.24
C GLN A 5 18.82 5.68 -19.43
N ASN A 6 18.25 4.54 -19.02
CA ASN A 6 17.22 4.45 -17.98
C ASN A 6 17.69 3.53 -16.84
N SER A 7 18.50 4.10 -15.94
CA SER A 7 18.88 3.48 -14.68
C SER A 7 17.64 3.04 -13.89
N PRO A 8 17.67 1.90 -13.15
CA PRO A 8 16.63 1.59 -12.19
C PRO A 8 16.55 2.72 -11.15
N THR A 9 15.33 3.19 -10.91
CA THR A 9 15.07 4.50 -10.32
C THR A 9 15.42 4.60 -8.84
N THR A 10 16.01 5.75 -8.50
CA THR A 10 16.17 6.35 -7.16
C THR A 10 15.17 5.86 -6.11
N GLN A 11 15.70 5.35 -5.00
CA GLN A 11 14.96 5.15 -3.75
C GLN A 11 14.57 6.52 -3.17
N SER A 12 13.42 7.02 -3.59
CA SER A 12 12.80 8.23 -3.03
C SER A 12 12.28 7.94 -1.61
N PRO A 13 12.17 8.93 -0.71
CA PRO A 13 11.56 8.73 0.60
C PRO A 13 10.16 8.13 0.45
N ILE A 14 9.86 7.11 1.26
CA ILE A 14 8.63 6.31 1.15
C ILE A 14 7.43 7.15 1.65
N ALA A 15 6.90 7.99 0.76
CA ALA A 15 5.69 8.74 1.02
C ALA A 15 4.50 7.77 1.07
N VAL A 16 4.01 7.50 2.29
CA VAL A 16 2.85 6.62 2.55
C VAL A 16 1.59 7.23 1.92
N THR A 17 1.34 6.86 0.67
CA THR A 17 0.28 7.39 -0.19
C THR A 17 -0.34 6.24 -0.99
N ALA A 18 -1.61 6.40 -1.37
CA ALA A 18 -2.33 5.39 -2.14
C ALA A 18 -1.58 4.95 -3.40
N ALA A 19 -1.01 5.90 -4.16
CA ALA A 19 -0.24 5.61 -5.37
C ALA A 19 1.08 4.87 -5.12
N ALA A 20 1.78 5.15 -4.00
CA ALA A 20 3.03 4.46 -3.66
C ALA A 20 2.77 3.02 -3.21
N ILE A 21 1.72 2.80 -2.40
CA ILE A 21 1.21 1.47 -2.03
C ILE A 21 0.81 0.69 -3.29
N GLU A 22 0.06 1.35 -4.20
CA GLU A 22 -0.39 0.75 -5.45
C GLU A 22 0.80 0.29 -6.33
N ALA A 23 1.79 1.16 -6.52
CA ALA A 23 2.98 0.85 -7.31
C ALA A 23 3.82 -0.29 -6.70
N ALA A 24 4.00 -0.30 -5.37
CA ALA A 24 4.75 -1.36 -4.68
C ALA A 24 4.07 -2.72 -4.78
N LEU A 25 2.74 -2.78 -4.67
CA LEU A 25 1.96 -4.01 -4.84
C LEU A 25 1.94 -4.46 -6.29
N ARG A 26 1.82 -3.55 -7.28
CA ARG A 26 1.95 -3.94 -8.70
C ARG A 26 3.33 -4.51 -9.03
N ALA A 27 4.40 -3.91 -8.52
CA ALA A 27 5.76 -4.35 -8.78
C ALA A 27 6.09 -5.75 -8.20
N GLN A 28 5.49 -6.12 -7.05
CA GLN A 28 5.79 -7.40 -6.38
C GLN A 28 4.77 -8.52 -6.65
N LEU A 29 3.48 -8.18 -6.75
CA LEU A 29 2.38 -9.16 -6.81
C LEU A 29 1.68 -9.20 -8.16
N ASN A 30 1.97 -8.22 -9.03
CA ASN A 30 1.46 -8.08 -10.40
C ASN A 30 -0.06 -8.39 -10.54
N PRO A 31 -0.92 -7.78 -9.71
CA PRO A 31 -2.32 -8.16 -9.59
C PRO A 31 -3.17 -7.73 -10.80
N SER A 32 -4.17 -8.56 -11.11
CA SER A 32 -5.14 -8.34 -12.19
C SER A 32 -6.07 -7.17 -11.90
N ARG A 33 -6.42 -6.94 -10.63
CA ARG A 33 -7.10 -5.72 -10.18
C ARG A 33 -6.48 -5.21 -8.87
N LEU A 34 -6.33 -3.90 -8.77
CA LEU A 34 -5.80 -3.23 -7.58
C LEU A 34 -6.44 -1.85 -7.46
N GLU A 35 -6.98 -1.56 -6.29
CA GLU A 35 -7.70 -0.33 -5.96
C GLU A 35 -7.32 0.06 -4.52
N VAL A 36 -6.62 1.18 -4.37
CA VAL A 36 -6.15 1.69 -3.07
C VAL A 36 -6.95 2.92 -2.70
N ILE A 37 -7.72 2.81 -1.63
CA ILE A 37 -8.62 3.83 -1.11
C ILE A 37 -7.97 4.40 0.16
N ASP A 38 -7.64 5.69 0.14
CA ASP A 38 -7.37 6.42 1.38
C ASP A 38 -8.68 6.58 2.14
N GLU A 39 -8.73 6.13 3.40
CA GLU A 39 -9.85 6.39 4.31
C GLU A 39 -9.42 7.30 5.48
N SER A 40 -8.19 7.84 5.46
CA SER A 40 -7.66 8.66 6.54
C SER A 40 -8.44 9.98 6.69
N HIS A 41 -8.99 10.50 5.59
CA HIS A 41 -9.85 11.68 5.59
C HIS A 41 -11.16 11.51 6.41
N LEU A 42 -11.67 10.30 6.59
CA LEU A 42 -12.88 10.06 7.41
C LEU A 42 -12.63 10.27 8.91
N HIS A 43 -11.38 10.18 9.37
CA HIS A 43 -11.00 10.37 10.77
C HIS A 43 -10.41 11.76 11.08
N ALA A 44 -10.14 12.58 10.06
CA ALA A 44 -9.59 13.93 10.22
C ALA A 44 -10.56 14.95 10.88
N GLY A 45 -11.81 14.56 11.18
CA GLY A 45 -12.88 15.45 11.66
C GLY A 45 -13.52 15.10 13.00
N HIS A 46 -13.03 14.10 13.76
CA HIS A 46 -13.70 13.65 14.98
C HIS A 46 -12.97 14.07 16.28
N ALA A 47 -13.73 14.59 17.26
CA ALA A 47 -13.23 15.18 18.50
C ALA A 47 -12.59 14.18 19.51
N GLY A 48 -12.38 12.92 19.09
CA GLY A 48 -11.56 11.93 19.79
C GLY A 48 -10.16 11.76 19.19
N ALA A 49 -9.75 12.63 18.25
CA ALA A 49 -8.42 12.61 17.65
C ALA A 49 -7.33 12.91 18.70
N ASN A 50 -6.74 11.85 19.24
CA ASN A 50 -5.63 11.91 20.19
C ASN A 50 -4.30 12.26 19.47
N GLY A 51 -4.22 13.48 18.92
CA GLY A 51 -3.00 14.13 18.43
C GLY A 51 -2.37 13.63 17.12
N THR A 52 -2.70 12.43 16.62
CA THR A 52 -1.96 11.76 15.52
C THR A 52 -2.77 11.50 14.25
N GLY A 53 -3.93 12.15 14.08
CA GLY A 53 -4.97 11.82 13.09
C GLY A 53 -4.70 12.17 11.62
N PHE A 54 -3.52 11.87 11.08
CA PHE A 54 -3.22 11.95 9.64
C PHE A 54 -2.70 10.60 9.12
N GLY A 55 -3.19 10.13 7.96
CA GLY A 55 -2.69 8.91 7.31
C GLY A 55 -2.97 7.58 8.04
N THR A 56 -3.92 7.54 8.97
CA THR A 56 -4.05 6.42 9.91
C THR A 56 -4.69 5.16 9.31
N HIS A 57 -5.56 5.29 8.29
CA HIS A 57 -6.31 4.18 7.70
C HIS A 57 -6.29 4.21 6.16
N PHE A 58 -5.82 3.12 5.56
CA PHE A 58 -5.91 2.84 4.13
C PHE A 58 -6.67 1.54 3.89
N ARG A 59 -7.33 1.41 2.73
CA ARG A 59 -7.93 0.15 2.28
C ARG A 59 -7.36 -0.24 0.93
N VAL A 60 -6.86 -1.46 0.83
CA VAL A 60 -6.32 -2.04 -0.39
C VAL A 60 -7.22 -3.19 -0.81
N ARG A 61 -7.83 -3.05 -1.99
CA ARG A 61 -8.51 -4.12 -2.70
C ARG A 61 -7.58 -4.66 -3.77
N ILE A 62 -7.28 -5.95 -3.73
CA ILE A 62 -6.26 -6.56 -4.58
C ILE A 62 -6.72 -7.96 -5.00
N GLU A 63 -6.86 -8.16 -6.31
CA GLU A 63 -7.26 -9.44 -6.90
C GLU A 63 -6.12 -9.95 -7.80
N CYS A 64 -5.57 -11.12 -7.48
CA CYS A 64 -4.56 -11.78 -8.31
C CYS A 64 -4.64 -13.30 -8.21
N ASP A 65 -4.22 -13.99 -9.27
CA ASP A 65 -4.23 -15.46 -9.31
C ASP A 65 -3.30 -16.11 -8.28
N ALA A 66 -2.25 -15.40 -7.85
CA ALA A 66 -1.39 -15.84 -6.74
C ALA A 66 -2.16 -15.93 -5.41
N PHE A 67 -3.24 -15.18 -5.24
CA PHE A 67 -4.09 -15.23 -4.05
C PHE A 67 -5.18 -16.31 -4.14
N ALA A 68 -5.60 -16.70 -5.35
CA ALA A 68 -6.67 -17.68 -5.57
C ALA A 68 -6.41 -19.06 -4.91
N ASN A 69 -5.15 -19.43 -4.71
CA ASN A 69 -4.75 -20.69 -4.07
C ASN A 69 -4.31 -20.55 -2.60
N LEU A 70 -4.49 -19.37 -1.99
CA LEU A 70 -3.97 -19.06 -0.65
C LEU A 70 -5.09 -18.67 0.32
N ASN A 71 -4.96 -19.17 1.56
CA ASN A 71 -5.90 -18.80 2.61
C ASN A 71 -5.79 -17.30 2.97
N THR A 72 -6.85 -16.73 3.55
CA THR A 72 -6.93 -15.30 3.92
C THR A 72 -5.74 -14.83 4.75
N VAL A 73 -5.25 -15.65 5.69
CA VAL A 73 -4.08 -15.30 6.52
C VAL A 73 -2.80 -15.22 5.68
N ALA A 74 -2.58 -16.15 4.74
CA ALA A 74 -1.43 -16.14 3.84
C ALA A 74 -1.47 -14.95 2.86
N ARG A 75 -2.64 -14.65 2.29
CA ARG A 75 -2.86 -13.45 1.45
C ARG A 75 -2.51 -12.17 2.22
N HIS A 76 -3.04 -12.02 3.44
CA HIS A 76 -2.72 -10.89 4.30
C HIS A 76 -1.22 -10.83 4.62
N ARG A 77 -0.60 -11.95 5.02
CA ARG A 77 0.84 -11.99 5.35
C ARG A 77 1.74 -11.55 4.20
N MET A 78 1.43 -11.91 2.96
CA MET A 78 2.19 -11.43 1.79
C MET A 78 2.02 -9.93 1.58
N VAL A 79 0.78 -9.42 1.58
CA VAL A 79 0.52 -7.97 1.43
C VAL A 79 1.19 -7.17 2.56
N TYR A 80 1.10 -7.63 3.81
CA TYR A 80 1.85 -7.06 4.94
C TYR A 80 3.37 -7.10 4.73
N THR A 81 3.92 -8.19 4.19
CA THR A 81 5.35 -8.30 3.91
C THR A 81 5.78 -7.29 2.84
N CYS A 82 5.01 -7.17 1.75
CA CYS A 82 5.27 -6.18 0.70
C CYS A 82 5.13 -4.73 1.19
N LEU A 83 4.25 -4.48 2.16
CA LEU A 83 3.99 -3.15 2.72
C LEU A 83 4.74 -2.86 4.02
N GLN A 84 5.58 -3.76 4.53
CA GLN A 84 6.25 -3.59 5.82
C GLN A 84 7.13 -2.33 5.87
N ALA A 85 7.75 -1.95 4.75
CA ALA A 85 8.52 -0.70 4.64
C ALA A 85 7.64 0.56 4.77
N PHE A 86 6.35 0.48 4.43
CA PHE A 86 5.39 1.57 4.64
C PHE A 86 4.91 1.64 6.09
N PHE A 87 4.74 0.48 6.76
CA PHE A 87 4.47 0.42 8.20
C PHE A 87 5.62 1.04 9.01
N ASP A 88 6.88 0.70 8.68
CA ASP A 88 8.07 1.30 9.30
C ASP A 88 8.15 2.82 9.05
N SER A 89 7.66 3.28 7.88
CA SER A 89 7.56 4.70 7.52
C SER A 89 6.37 5.45 8.16
N GLY A 90 5.55 4.79 8.99
CA GLY A 90 4.43 5.41 9.71
C GLY A 90 3.02 5.06 9.24
N LEU A 91 2.83 4.04 8.39
CA LEU A 91 1.50 3.50 8.12
C LEU A 91 0.96 2.82 9.40
N HIS A 92 -0.16 3.30 9.94
CA HIS A 92 -0.73 2.77 11.18
C HIS A 92 -1.66 1.56 10.98
N ALA A 93 -2.66 1.67 10.10
CA ALA A 93 -3.60 0.59 9.82
C ALA A 93 -3.95 0.51 8.33
N LEU A 94 -4.03 -0.72 7.82
CA LEU A 94 -4.39 -0.98 6.43
C LEU A 94 -5.34 -2.19 6.36
N ALA A 95 -6.53 -1.97 5.81
CA ALA A 95 -7.49 -3.01 5.52
C ALA A 95 -7.14 -3.67 4.18
N ILE A 96 -7.15 -5.00 4.16
CA ILE A 96 -6.83 -5.80 2.97
C ILE A 96 -8.11 -6.54 2.56
N GLU A 97 -8.58 -6.29 1.34
CA GLU A 97 -9.60 -7.10 0.67
C GLU A 97 -8.87 -7.86 -0.45
N ALA A 98 -8.67 -9.18 -0.27
CA ALA A 98 -7.82 -10.04 -1.10
C ALA A 98 -8.42 -11.44 -1.26
#